data_AF-A0A212JG42-F1
#
_entry.id   AF-A0A212JG42-F1
#
_cell.length_a   1.000
_cell.length_b   1.000
_cell.length_c   1.000
_cell.angle_alpha   90.00
_cell.angle_beta   90.00
_cell.angle_gamma   90.00
#
_symmetry.space_group_name_H-M   'P 1'
#
loop_
_entity.id
_entity.type
_entity.pdbx_description
1 polymer ?
#
loop_
_entity_poly.entity_id
_entity_poly.type
_entity_poly.pdbx_seq_one_letter_code
_entity_poly.pdbx_strand_id
1 'polypeptide(L)'
;MNPEILITLFKYYAKFVPKPVLRSMFKKSSGQIPGYNEIAQEILASPDTYVIPDIDAFIFSANEGFLSKKIKNSKKTVLYVEYGAFSYSPNQTYGVKEKLGLHVAQPYSASNNDNLNEMLIMDKMYKILTSILDQMEKDQKAYDFCGNSKLIEFPADVVAIDPPLFHDRTGWMAIFDYSTTNIVL
;
A
#
# COMPACT_ATOMS: atom_id res chain seq x y z
N MET A 1 0.48 25.23 0.87
CA MET A 1 1.62 24.35 0.54
C MET A 1 1.06 23.16 -0.23
N ASN A 2 1.63 22.78 -1.37
CA ASN A 2 1.11 21.64 -2.14
C ASN A 2 1.27 20.35 -1.30
N PRO A 3 0.21 19.54 -1.13
CA PRO A 3 0.31 18.33 -0.32
C PRO A 3 1.22 17.31 -1.02
N GLU A 4 2.25 16.82 -0.31
CA GLU A 4 3.10 15.72 -0.76
C GLU A 4 2.37 14.37 -0.60
N ILE A 5 1.25 14.22 -1.30
CA ILE A 5 0.30 13.12 -1.08
C ILE A 5 0.96 11.76 -1.28
N LEU A 6 1.61 11.55 -2.43
CA LEU A 6 2.24 10.27 -2.75
C LEU A 6 3.38 9.91 -1.78
N ILE A 7 4.16 10.89 -1.32
CA ILE A 7 5.24 10.66 -0.34
C ILE A 7 4.62 10.30 1.02
N THR A 8 3.57 11.01 1.44
CA THR A 8 2.84 10.74 2.68
C THR A 8 2.27 9.32 2.68
N LEU A 9 1.59 8.93 1.60
CA LEU A 9 1.05 7.58 1.44
C LEU A 9 2.14 6.51 1.37
N PHE A 10 3.23 6.76 0.63
CA PHE A 10 4.35 5.83 0.55
C PHE A 10 4.95 5.56 1.94
N LYS A 11 5.23 6.62 2.71
CA LYS A 11 5.72 6.54 4.09
C LYS A 11 4.74 5.80 4.98
N TYR A 12 3.44 6.10 4.84
CA TYR A 12 2.38 5.47 5.62
C TYR A 12 2.36 3.95 5.40
N TYR A 13 2.35 3.46 4.16
CA TYR A 13 2.32 2.01 3.90
C TYR A 13 3.65 1.31 4.19
N ALA A 14 4.78 2.02 4.10
CA ALA A 14 6.08 1.46 4.44
C ALA A 14 6.17 1.00 5.91
N LYS A 15 5.34 1.54 6.83
CA LYS A 15 5.32 1.12 8.24
C LYS A 15 4.92 -0.35 8.45
N PHE A 16 4.19 -0.94 7.50
CA PHE A 16 3.79 -2.34 7.55
C PHE A 16 4.87 -3.28 7.01
N VAL A 17 5.95 -2.75 6.43
CA VAL A 17 6.94 -3.51 5.67
C VAL A 17 8.20 -3.75 6.51
N PRO A 18 8.74 -4.98 6.55
CA PRO A 18 9.98 -5.24 7.25
C PRO A 18 11.16 -4.38 6.77
N LYS A 19 11.95 -3.84 7.70
CA LYS A 19 13.15 -3.04 7.40
C LYS A 19 14.13 -3.71 6.43
N PRO A 20 14.40 -5.03 6.50
CA PRO A 20 15.25 -5.70 5.51
C PRO A 20 14.70 -5.58 4.08
N VAL A 21 13.38 -5.65 3.90
CA VAL A 21 12.70 -5.48 2.60
C VAL A 21 12.85 -4.04 2.12
N LEU A 22 12.59 -3.05 2.99
CA LEU A 22 12.76 -1.62 2.68
C LEU A 22 14.21 -1.29 2.29
N ARG A 23 15.20 -1.76 3.06
CA ARG A 23 16.62 -1.62 2.71
C ARG A 23 16.97 -2.27 1.39
N SER A 24 16.33 -3.40 1.07
CA SER A 24 16.52 -4.07 -0.22
C SER A 24 15.96 -3.27 -1.40
N MET A 25 14.91 -2.49 -1.17
CA MET A 25 14.26 -1.62 -2.13
C MET A 25 15.07 -0.32 -2.34
N PHE A 26 15.64 0.24 -1.28
CA PHE A 26 16.37 1.52 -1.32
C PHE A 26 17.84 1.36 -1.77
N LYS A 27 18.07 0.79 -2.96
CA LYS A 27 19.41 0.43 -3.46
C LYS A 27 19.90 1.23 -4.67
N LYS A 28 19.13 2.19 -5.18
CA LYS A 28 19.50 2.88 -6.42
C LYS A 28 20.63 3.86 -6.13
N SER A 29 21.82 3.68 -6.72
CA SER A 29 23.00 4.51 -6.43
C SER A 29 23.20 5.69 -7.40
N SER A 30 22.50 5.72 -8.54
CA SER A 30 22.63 6.78 -9.55
C SER A 30 21.28 7.29 -10.06
N GLY A 31 21.23 8.57 -10.42
CA GLY A 31 20.03 9.23 -10.94
C GLY A 31 18.88 9.31 -9.93
N GLN A 32 19.20 9.45 -8.64
CA GLN A 32 18.22 9.74 -7.60
C GLN A 32 17.69 11.17 -7.76
N ILE A 33 16.40 11.37 -7.52
CA ILE A 33 15.78 12.69 -7.44
C ILE A 33 16.06 13.26 -6.03
N PRO A 34 16.19 14.60 -5.87
CA PRO A 34 16.27 15.23 -4.55
C PRO A 34 15.20 14.73 -3.58
N GLY A 35 15.55 14.59 -2.29
CA GLY A 35 14.66 14.03 -1.26
C GLY A 35 14.75 12.51 -1.08
N TYR A 36 15.33 11.76 -2.03
CA TYR A 36 15.38 10.28 -1.94
C TYR A 36 16.04 9.77 -0.64
N ASN A 37 17.24 10.25 -0.31
CA ASN A 37 17.98 9.76 0.85
C ASN A 37 17.32 10.17 2.17
N GLU A 38 16.78 11.38 2.23
CA GLU A 38 16.06 11.91 3.40
C GLU A 38 14.81 11.08 3.68
N ILE A 39 13.97 10.85 2.67
CA ILE A 39 12.75 10.03 2.78
C ILE A 39 13.10 8.57 3.15
N ALA A 40 14.12 8.00 2.51
CA ALA A 40 14.55 6.63 2.81
C ALA A 40 15.05 6.49 4.27
N GLN A 41 15.81 7.46 4.76
CA GLN A 41 16.29 7.47 6.15
C GLN A 41 15.15 7.63 7.14
N GLU A 42 14.21 8.54 6.87
CA GLU A 42 13.02 8.75 7.71
C GLU A 42 12.21 7.46 7.83
N ILE A 43 11.91 6.80 6.70
CA ILE A 43 11.19 5.52 6.68
C ILE A 43 11.95 4.44 7.45
N LEU A 44 13.28 4.38 7.32
CA LEU A 44 14.10 3.40 8.02
C LEU A 44 14.23 3.69 9.53
N ALA A 45 14.07 4.94 9.97
CA ALA A 45 14.08 5.34 11.36
C ALA A 45 12.74 5.11 12.09
N SER A 46 11.62 4.98 11.37
CA SER A 46 10.30 4.74 11.97
C SER A 46 10.24 3.46 12.84
N PRO A 47 9.43 3.42 13.91
CA PRO A 47 9.25 2.21 14.73
C PRO A 47 8.68 1.02 13.95
N ASP A 48 8.99 -0.20 14.41
CA ASP A 48 8.52 -1.46 13.79
C ASP A 48 7.16 -1.96 14.35
N THR A 49 6.42 -1.10 15.07
CA THR A 49 5.19 -1.45 15.81
C THR A 49 4.14 -2.19 14.99
N TYR A 50 3.99 -1.86 13.71
CA TYR A 50 2.95 -2.39 12.82
C TYR A 50 3.51 -3.24 11.69
N VAL A 51 4.79 -3.61 11.75
CA VAL A 51 5.43 -4.42 10.71
C VAL A 51 4.76 -5.78 10.61
N ILE A 52 4.46 -6.20 9.39
CA ILE A 52 3.90 -7.51 9.07
C ILE A 52 5.05 -8.39 8.55
N PRO A 53 5.54 -9.38 9.34
CA PRO A 53 6.76 -10.11 9.02
C PRO A 53 6.73 -10.90 7.71
N ASP A 54 5.54 -11.27 7.23
CA ASP A 54 5.36 -12.10 6.05
C ASP A 54 5.51 -11.34 4.72
N ILE A 55 5.50 -10.00 4.76
CA ILE A 55 5.70 -9.18 3.57
C ILE A 55 7.16 -9.27 3.12
N ASP A 56 7.39 -9.73 1.89
CA ASP A 56 8.73 -9.80 1.26
C ASP A 56 8.89 -8.87 0.05
N ALA A 57 7.80 -8.23 -0.39
CA ALA A 57 7.82 -7.22 -1.43
C ALA A 57 6.85 -6.09 -1.12
N PHE A 58 7.34 -4.86 -1.26
CA PHE A 58 6.52 -3.64 -1.21
C PHE A 58 6.63 -2.92 -2.55
N ILE A 59 5.49 -2.64 -3.15
CA ILE A 59 5.38 -1.99 -4.45
C ILE A 59 4.38 -0.85 -4.32
N PHE A 60 4.78 0.36 -4.70
CA PHE A 60 3.92 1.53 -4.73
C PHE A 60 4.07 2.15 -6.12
N SER A 61 3.09 1.91 -7.00
CA SER A 61 3.22 2.28 -8.42
C SER A 61 1.88 2.21 -9.15
N ALA A 62 1.72 3.03 -10.20
CA ALA A 62 0.70 2.84 -11.23
C ALA A 62 1.25 2.11 -12.48
N ASN A 63 2.53 1.73 -12.47
CA ASN A 63 3.21 1.22 -13.67
C ASN A 63 3.22 -0.31 -13.68
N GLU A 64 2.39 -0.88 -14.55
CA GLU A 64 2.25 -2.32 -14.75
C GLU A 64 3.58 -3.03 -15.09
N GLY A 65 4.40 -2.42 -15.96
CA GLY A 65 5.72 -2.97 -16.30
C GLY A 65 6.69 -2.99 -15.12
N PHE A 66 6.57 -2.05 -14.18
CA PHE A 66 7.34 -2.02 -12.94
C PHE A 66 6.81 -3.06 -11.94
N LEU A 67 5.49 -3.15 -11.77
CA LEU A 67 4.82 -4.16 -10.96
C LEU A 67 5.26 -5.57 -11.39
N SER A 68 5.07 -5.91 -12.66
CA SER A 68 5.39 -7.23 -13.21
C SER A 68 6.85 -7.64 -12.97
N LYS A 69 7.80 -6.71 -13.09
CA LYS A 69 9.22 -6.99 -12.83
C LYS A 69 9.52 -7.23 -11.35
N LYS A 70 8.87 -6.48 -10.45
CA LYS A 70 9.11 -6.56 -9.01
C LYS A 70 8.44 -7.78 -8.39
N ILE A 71 7.18 -8.03 -8.77
CA ILE A 71 6.37 -9.09 -8.18
C ILE A 71 6.93 -10.49 -8.48
N LYS A 72 7.55 -10.70 -9.64
CA LYS A 72 8.19 -11.98 -10.03
C LYS A 72 9.27 -12.46 -9.06
N ASN A 73 9.92 -11.55 -8.34
CA ASN A 73 10.98 -11.89 -7.39
C ASN A 73 10.45 -12.17 -5.96
N SER A 74 9.18 -11.84 -5.68
CA SER A 74 8.54 -12.14 -4.41
C SER A 74 8.21 -13.63 -4.31
N LYS A 75 8.58 -14.23 -3.18
CA LYS A 75 8.32 -15.64 -2.85
C LYS A 75 7.23 -15.78 -1.76
N LYS A 76 6.88 -14.69 -1.08
CA LYS A 76 5.89 -14.66 0.00
C LYS A 76 4.81 -13.61 -0.31
N THR A 77 4.42 -12.82 0.70
CA THR A 77 3.36 -11.83 0.58
C THR A 77 3.89 -10.54 -0.02
N VAL A 78 3.18 -10.07 -1.04
CA VAL A 78 3.36 -8.78 -1.67
C VAL A 78 2.35 -7.82 -1.06
N LEU A 79 2.84 -6.66 -0.61
CA LEU A 79 2.02 -5.48 -0.37
C LEU A 79 2.16 -4.56 -1.58
N TYR A 80 1.09 -4.43 -2.36
CA TYR A 80 1.05 -3.55 -3.51
C TYR A 80 0.02 -2.45 -3.32
N VAL A 81 0.47 -1.21 -3.47
CA VAL A 81 -0.37 -0.02 -3.41
C VAL A 81 -0.36 0.61 -4.80
N GLU A 82 -1.51 0.53 -5.46
CA GLU A 82 -1.75 1.19 -6.73
C GLU A 82 -2.33 2.57 -6.46
N TYR A 83 -1.63 3.60 -6.93
CA TYR A 83 -2.21 4.92 -7.08
C TYR A 83 -2.68 5.12 -8.51
N GLY A 84 -3.73 5.92 -8.71
CA GLY A 84 -4.27 6.15 -10.04
C GLY A 84 -4.94 7.49 -10.18
N ALA A 85 -6.27 7.49 -10.10
CA ALA A 85 -7.08 8.65 -10.40
C ALA A 85 -7.00 9.68 -9.27
N PHE A 86 -6.60 10.90 -9.62
CA PHE A 86 -6.74 12.08 -8.78
C PHE A 86 -7.96 12.89 -9.23
N SER A 87 -8.74 13.34 -8.25
CA SER A 87 -9.69 14.43 -8.42
C SER A 87 -9.20 15.65 -7.64
N TYR A 88 -9.39 16.83 -8.20
CA TYR A 88 -8.91 18.09 -7.63
C TYR A 88 -9.97 19.18 -7.74
N SER A 89 -10.45 19.64 -6.59
CA SER A 89 -11.51 20.62 -6.39
C SER A 89 -11.10 21.58 -5.27
N PRO A 90 -10.24 22.58 -5.54
CA PRO A 90 -9.53 23.35 -4.51
C PRO A 90 -10.42 24.14 -3.56
N ASN A 91 -11.66 24.43 -3.95
CA ASN A 91 -12.63 25.19 -3.15
C ASN A 91 -13.57 24.30 -2.33
N GLN A 92 -13.29 22.99 -2.26
CA GLN A 92 -14.08 22.02 -1.49
C GLN A 92 -13.25 21.41 -0.36
N THR A 93 -13.86 21.23 0.80
CA THR A 93 -13.31 20.38 1.87
C THR A 93 -13.11 18.97 1.31
N TYR A 94 -11.95 18.37 1.58
CA TYR A 94 -11.54 17.09 0.97
C TYR A 94 -11.55 17.10 -0.56
N GLY A 95 -11.31 18.29 -1.14
CA GLY A 95 -11.38 18.52 -2.58
C GLY A 95 -10.25 17.87 -3.38
N VAL A 96 -9.18 17.39 -2.74
CA VAL A 96 -8.21 16.53 -3.39
C VAL A 96 -8.50 15.09 -2.98
N LYS A 97 -8.89 14.24 -3.93
CA LYS A 97 -9.10 12.80 -3.67
C LYS A 97 -8.23 11.96 -4.58
N GLU A 98 -7.73 10.86 -4.04
CA GLU A 98 -6.95 9.88 -4.76
C GLU A 98 -7.57 8.50 -4.56
N LYS A 99 -7.90 7.84 -5.67
CA LYS A 99 -8.36 6.46 -5.63
C LYS A 99 -7.16 5.53 -5.51
N LEU A 100 -7.18 4.68 -4.49
CA LEU A 100 -6.13 3.72 -4.18
C LEU A 100 -6.63 2.28 -4.29
N GLY A 101 -5.76 1.40 -4.78
CA GLY A 101 -5.91 -0.05 -4.73
C GLY A 101 -4.87 -0.67 -3.80
N LEU A 102 -5.29 -1.17 -2.64
CA LEU A 102 -4.41 -1.83 -1.66
C LEU A 102 -4.53 -3.35 -1.82
N HIS A 103 -3.47 -3.99 -2.28
CA HIS A 103 -3.41 -5.41 -2.56
C HIS A 103 -2.51 -6.13 -1.57
N VAL A 104 -3.01 -7.27 -1.08
CA VAL A 104 -2.23 -8.24 -0.31
C VAL A 104 -2.38 -9.59 -0.98
N ALA A 105 -1.28 -10.09 -1.55
CA ALA A 105 -1.31 -11.31 -2.34
C ALA A 105 -0.02 -12.12 -2.20
N GLN A 106 -0.08 -13.41 -2.51
CA GLN A 106 1.09 -14.29 -2.50
C GLN A 106 1.10 -15.22 -3.72
N PRO A 107 2.23 -15.86 -4.08
CA PRO A 107 2.29 -16.74 -5.23
C PRO A 107 1.27 -17.89 -5.10
N TYR A 108 0.55 -18.14 -6.19
CA TYR A 108 -0.42 -19.21 -6.32
C TYR A 108 -0.07 -20.10 -7.50
N SER A 109 -0.39 -21.38 -7.38
CA SER A 109 -0.20 -22.35 -8.45
C SER A 109 -1.27 -23.42 -8.33
N ALA A 110 -2.20 -23.44 -9.28
CA ALA A 110 -3.30 -24.41 -9.28
C ALA A 110 -2.79 -25.88 -9.32
N SER A 111 -1.62 -26.14 -9.90
CA SER A 111 -1.02 -27.48 -9.92
C SER A 111 -0.49 -27.94 -8.56
N ASN A 112 -0.26 -27.03 -7.62
CA ASN A 112 0.32 -27.29 -6.30
C ASN A 112 -0.63 -26.93 -5.14
N ASN A 113 -1.90 -26.65 -5.43
CA ASN A 113 -2.90 -26.25 -4.43
C ASN A 113 -4.17 -27.09 -4.58
N ASP A 114 -4.79 -27.41 -3.45
CA ASP A 114 -6.17 -27.88 -3.39
C ASP A 114 -7.07 -26.77 -2.82
N ASN A 115 -8.39 -27.00 -2.82
CA ASN A 115 -9.36 -26.01 -2.35
C ASN A 115 -9.15 -25.63 -0.87
N LEU A 116 -8.66 -26.55 -0.03
CA LEU A 116 -8.43 -26.26 1.38
C LEU A 116 -7.22 -25.33 1.55
N ASN A 117 -6.13 -25.61 0.84
CA ASN A 117 -4.94 -24.77 0.87
C ASN A 117 -5.25 -23.39 0.28
N GLU A 118 -5.98 -23.32 -0.84
CA GLU A 118 -6.43 -22.05 -1.40
C GLU A 118 -7.25 -21.24 -0.40
N MET A 119 -8.24 -21.85 0.25
CA MET A 119 -9.04 -21.19 1.28
C MET A 119 -8.18 -20.64 2.43
N LEU A 120 -7.21 -21.42 2.93
CA LEU A 120 -6.31 -20.99 4.00
C LEU A 120 -5.41 -19.81 3.56
N ILE A 121 -4.96 -19.82 2.31
CA ILE A 121 -4.21 -18.71 1.73
C ILE A 121 -5.09 -17.45 1.68
N MET A 122 -6.31 -17.58 1.17
CA MET A 122 -7.26 -16.48 1.05
C MET A 122 -7.64 -15.89 2.41
N ASP A 123 -7.90 -16.74 3.41
CA ASP A 123 -8.17 -16.30 4.80
C ASP A 123 -6.95 -15.57 5.41
N LYS A 124 -5.73 -16.08 5.19
CA LYS A 124 -4.51 -15.41 5.63
C LYS A 124 -4.33 -14.04 4.98
N MET A 125 -4.51 -13.93 3.66
CA MET A 125 -4.37 -12.66 2.95
C MET A 125 -5.46 -11.67 3.37
N TYR A 126 -6.68 -12.15 3.61
CA TYR A 126 -7.77 -11.33 4.13
C TYR A 126 -7.42 -10.73 5.49
N LYS A 127 -6.93 -11.55 6.43
CA LYS A 127 -6.50 -11.11 7.76
C LYS A 127 -5.39 -10.05 7.71
N ILE A 128 -4.43 -10.20 6.80
CA ILE A 128 -3.37 -9.20 6.61
C ILE A 128 -3.97 -7.90 6.07
N LEU A 129 -4.79 -7.96 5.01
CA LEU A 129 -5.42 -6.78 4.43
C LEU A 129 -6.29 -6.04 5.46
N THR A 130 -7.17 -6.74 6.16
CA THR A 130 -8.05 -6.12 7.16
C THR A 130 -7.27 -5.58 8.36
N SER A 131 -6.17 -6.21 8.78
CA SER A 131 -5.31 -5.63 9.83
C SER A 131 -4.71 -4.28 9.43
N ILE A 132 -4.41 -4.07 8.14
CA ILE A 132 -3.93 -2.79 7.61
C ILE A 132 -5.07 -1.77 7.60
N LEU A 133 -6.26 -2.15 7.12
CA LEU A 133 -7.44 -1.28 7.08
C LEU A 133 -7.90 -0.87 8.49
N ASP A 134 -7.90 -1.79 9.45
CA ASP A 134 -8.21 -1.53 10.85
C ASP A 134 -7.20 -0.53 11.44
N GLN A 135 -5.92 -0.65 11.10
CA GLN A 135 -4.91 0.29 11.55
C GLN A 135 -5.09 1.68 10.88
N MET A 136 -5.52 1.73 9.62
CA MET A 136 -5.89 2.99 8.96
C MET A 136 -7.05 3.68 9.63
N GLU A 137 -8.08 2.93 10.02
CA GLU A 137 -9.21 3.49 10.74
C GLU A 137 -8.79 4.03 12.12
N LYS A 138 -7.96 3.27 12.86
CA LYS A 138 -7.43 3.69 14.16
C LYS A 138 -6.60 4.95 14.06
N ASP A 139 -5.67 5.00 13.11
CA ASP A 139 -4.79 6.16 12.92
C ASP A 139 -5.60 7.39 12.50
N GLN A 140 -6.62 7.24 11.65
CA GLN A 140 -7.50 8.34 11.26
C GLN A 140 -8.34 8.88 12.44
N LYS A 141 -8.67 8.03 13.42
CA LYS A 141 -9.42 8.39 14.63
C LYS A 141 -8.51 8.86 15.76
N ALA A 142 -7.18 8.79 15.60
CA ALA A 142 -6.23 9.25 16.61
C ALA A 142 -6.31 10.76 16.79
N TYR A 143 -6.08 11.22 18.03
CA TYR A 143 -6.20 12.64 18.37
C TYR A 143 -5.22 13.54 17.61
N ASP A 144 -4.04 13.02 17.28
CA ASP A 144 -2.97 13.68 16.54
C ASP A 144 -3.12 13.56 15.02
N PHE A 145 -4.17 12.90 14.53
CA PHE A 145 -4.43 12.80 13.10
C PHE A 145 -4.83 14.16 12.52
N CYS A 146 -4.27 14.48 11.35
CA CYS A 146 -4.56 15.73 10.66
C CYS A 146 -6.03 15.74 10.21
N GLY A 147 -6.90 16.50 10.91
CA GLY A 147 -8.33 16.60 10.58
C GLY A 147 -8.66 17.19 9.20
N ASN A 148 -7.65 17.57 8.41
CA ASN A 148 -7.81 18.04 7.04
C ASN A 148 -7.65 16.92 6.00
N SER A 149 -7.30 15.69 6.39
CA SER A 149 -7.25 14.53 5.51
C SER A 149 -8.17 13.39 5.99
N LYS A 150 -8.41 12.43 5.11
CA LYS A 150 -8.94 11.11 5.43
C LYS A 150 -8.05 10.08 4.76
N LEU A 151 -7.47 9.18 5.55
CA LEU A 151 -6.69 8.04 5.06
C LEU A 151 -7.55 7.07 4.25
N ILE A 152 -8.79 6.89 4.67
CA ILE A 152 -9.74 5.96 4.07
C ILE A 152 -11.18 6.44 4.29
N GLU A 153 -11.97 6.43 3.22
CA GLU A 153 -13.42 6.51 3.30
C GLU A 153 -14.01 5.10 3.37
N PHE A 154 -14.90 4.87 4.35
CA PHE A 154 -15.61 3.60 4.52
C PHE A 154 -17.07 3.71 4.04
N PRO A 155 -17.66 2.61 3.52
CA PRO A 155 -17.06 1.28 3.38
C PRO A 155 -15.99 1.23 2.27
N ALA A 156 -14.96 0.41 2.47
CA ALA A 156 -14.00 0.07 1.43
C ALA A 156 -14.43 -1.24 0.77
N ASP A 157 -14.44 -1.27 -0.55
CA ASP A 157 -14.78 -2.49 -1.29
C ASP A 157 -13.60 -3.44 -1.25
N VAL A 158 -13.80 -4.65 -0.72
CA VAL A 158 -12.79 -5.71 -0.67
C VAL A 158 -13.17 -6.81 -1.67
N VAL A 159 -12.28 -7.04 -2.63
CA VAL A 159 -12.51 -7.98 -3.74
C VAL A 159 -11.37 -8.99 -3.84
N ALA A 160 -11.71 -10.23 -4.20
CA ALA A 160 -10.71 -11.26 -4.45
C ALA A 160 -9.90 -10.92 -5.71
N ILE A 161 -8.61 -11.19 -5.67
CA ILE A 161 -7.72 -11.02 -6.81
C ILE A 161 -7.82 -12.25 -7.70
N ASP A 162 -8.03 -12.04 -9.00
CA ASP A 162 -7.95 -13.09 -10.01
C ASP A 162 -6.48 -13.39 -10.36
N PRO A 163 -5.91 -14.56 -10.02
CA PRO A 163 -4.48 -14.80 -10.14
C PRO A 163 -3.87 -14.59 -11.54
N PRO A 164 -4.50 -15.01 -12.66
CA PRO A 164 -3.99 -14.75 -14.00
C PRO A 164 -3.89 -13.25 -14.33
N LEU A 165 -4.75 -12.43 -13.74
CA LEU A 165 -4.74 -10.97 -13.93
C LEU A 165 -3.71 -10.27 -13.04
N PHE A 166 -3.18 -10.96 -12.03
CA PHE A 166 -2.23 -10.40 -11.06
C PHE A 166 -0.95 -11.23 -10.93
N HIS A 167 -0.41 -11.69 -12.06
CA HIS A 167 0.89 -12.38 -12.15
C HIS A 167 1.00 -13.65 -11.29
N ASP A 168 -0.03 -14.50 -11.36
CA ASP A 168 -0.14 -15.76 -10.61
C ASP A 168 -0.09 -15.54 -9.09
N ARG A 169 -0.76 -14.47 -8.63
CA ARG A 169 -0.89 -14.13 -7.22
C ARG A 169 -2.34 -14.18 -6.78
N THR A 170 -2.59 -14.87 -5.68
CA THR A 170 -3.93 -14.92 -5.07
C THR A 170 -3.97 -14.11 -3.78
N GLY A 171 -5.12 -13.53 -3.47
CA GLY A 171 -5.31 -12.67 -2.30
C GLY A 171 -6.47 -11.70 -2.46
N TRP A 172 -6.36 -10.54 -1.83
CA TRP A 172 -7.43 -9.54 -1.78
C TRP A 172 -6.93 -8.15 -2.12
N MET A 173 -7.81 -7.35 -2.72
CA MET A 173 -7.63 -5.92 -2.96
C MET A 173 -8.73 -5.14 -2.24
N ALA A 174 -8.35 -4.05 -1.56
CA ALA A 174 -9.28 -3.02 -1.11
C ALA A 174 -9.20 -1.81 -2.05
N ILE A 175 -10.37 -1.28 -2.45
CA ILE A 175 -10.50 -0.05 -3.25
C ILE A 175 -11.16 1.02 -2.38
N PHE A 176 -10.52 2.18 -2.27
CA PHE A 176 -11.02 3.30 -1.48
C PHE A 176 -10.43 4.64 -1.94
N ASP A 177 -11.04 5.72 -1.47
CA ASP A 177 -10.53 7.08 -1.68
C ASP A 177 -9.72 7.53 -0.44
N TYR A 178 -8.49 8.00 -0.68
CA TYR A 178 -7.79 8.93 0.20
C TYR A 178 -8.25 10.35 -0.13
N SER A 179 -8.42 11.22 0.86
CA SER A 179 -8.77 12.62 0.58
C SER A 179 -8.06 13.62 1.47
N THR A 180 -7.85 14.83 0.96
CA THR A 180 -7.27 15.94 1.72
C THR A 180 -7.85 17.27 1.28
N THR A 181 -7.95 18.20 2.23
CA THR A 181 -8.38 19.57 2.00
C THR A 181 -7.18 20.38 1.52
N ASN A 182 -7.35 21.07 0.39
CA ASN A 182 -6.33 21.99 -0.09
C ASN A 182 -6.34 23.23 0.81
N ILE A 183 -5.27 23.45 1.57
CA ILE A 183 -5.12 24.67 2.36
C ILE A 183 -4.45 25.70 1.45
N VAL A 184 -5.27 26.48 0.77
CA VAL A 184 -4.85 27.73 0.13
C VAL A 184 -4.71 28.74 1.27
N LEU A 185 -3.46 29.01 1.68
CA LEU A 185 -3.13 30.13 2.56
C LEU A 185 -3.03 31.42 1.74
#